data_AF-A0A1E5NXL2-F1
#
_entry.id   AF-A0A1E5NXL2-F1
#
_cell.length_a   1.000
_cell.length_b   1.000
_cell.length_c   1.000
_cell.angle_alpha   90.00
_cell.angle_beta   90.00
_cell.angle_gamma   90.00
#
_symmetry.space_group_name_H-M   'P 1'
#
loop_
_entity.id
_entity.type
_entity.pdbx_description
1 polymer ?
#
loop_
_entity_poly.entity_id
_entity_poly.type
_entity_poly.pdbx_seq_one_letter_code
_entity_poly.pdbx_strand_id
1 'polypeptide(L)'
;MPASTLLQEHELVRNVAFGARVRTAITRVAREVLAEDPATPGNPLRVALARGTLSPGDYTTPGRAGVIAADPAISAAAAASPTPDDPQEAQKAITDEQILTAVRAAWNTMAGLSTYDLAHQPQ
;
A
#
# COMPACT_ATOMS: atom_id res chain seq x y z
N MET A 1 -14.48 -10.40 -12.64
CA MET A 1 -14.05 -10.37 -11.22
C MET A 1 -15.02 -9.46 -10.50
N PRO A 2 -15.70 -9.89 -9.43
CA PRO A 2 -16.53 -8.99 -8.64
C PRO A 2 -15.61 -7.89 -8.07
N ALA A 3 -15.99 -6.63 -8.24
CA ALA A 3 -15.32 -5.51 -7.59
C ALA A 3 -15.69 -5.51 -6.11
N SER A 4 -14.72 -5.25 -5.22
CA SER A 4 -15.03 -5.02 -3.80
C SER A 4 -15.97 -3.83 -3.67
N THR A 5 -16.87 -3.88 -2.69
CA THR A 5 -17.70 -2.73 -2.33
C THR A 5 -16.93 -1.78 -1.42
N LEU A 6 -17.34 -0.50 -1.38
CA LEU A 6 -16.77 0.47 -0.41
C LEU A 6 -16.93 0.01 1.04
N LEU A 7 -18.00 -0.74 1.35
CA LEU A 7 -18.20 -1.31 2.68
C LEU A 7 -17.16 -2.40 2.98
N GLN A 8 -16.87 -3.28 2.03
CA GLN A 8 -15.84 -4.32 2.18
C GLN A 8 -14.44 -3.70 2.32
N GLU A 9 -14.13 -2.66 1.55
CA GLU A 9 -12.89 -1.90 1.72
C GLU A 9 -12.82 -1.25 3.10
N HIS A 10 -13.92 -0.63 3.57
CA HIS A 10 -14.01 -0.03 4.90
C HIS A 10 -13.76 -1.05 6.03
N GLU A 11 -14.39 -2.21 5.96
CA GLU A 11 -14.22 -3.27 6.96
C GLU A 11 -12.81 -3.87 6.93
N LEU A 12 -12.22 -4.02 5.75
CA LEU A 12 -10.81 -4.43 5.61
C LEU A 12 -9.85 -3.41 6.24
N VAL A 13 -10.10 -2.10 6.08
CA VAL A 13 -9.31 -1.03 6.71
C VAL A 13 -9.40 -1.07 8.23
N ARG A 14 -10.55 -1.45 8.79
CA ARG A 14 -10.74 -1.60 10.24
C ARG A 14 -10.10 -2.87 10.81
N ASN A 15 -9.73 -3.82 9.96
CA ASN A 15 -9.05 -5.04 10.40
C ASN A 15 -7.63 -4.73 10.92
N VAL A 16 -7.40 -5.03 12.19
CA VAL A 16 -6.12 -4.73 12.87
C VAL A 16 -4.95 -5.51 12.26
N ALA A 17 -5.16 -6.75 11.82
CA ALA A 17 -4.11 -7.58 11.21
C ALA A 17 -3.70 -7.04 9.84
N PHE A 18 -4.68 -6.67 9.01
CA PHE A 18 -4.40 -6.01 7.72
C PHE A 18 -3.64 -4.70 7.93
N GLY A 19 -4.11 -3.83 8.83
CA GLY A 19 -3.43 -2.58 9.16
C GLY A 19 -1.98 -2.79 9.65
N ALA A 20 -1.73 -3.82 10.45
CA ALA A 20 -0.38 -4.15 10.92
C ALA A 20 0.55 -4.62 9.79
N ARG A 21 0.04 -5.43 8.86
CA ARG A 21 0.79 -5.88 7.66
C ARG A 21 1.13 -4.71 6.76
N VAL A 22 0.17 -3.82 6.50
CA VAL A 22 0.38 -2.61 5.71
C VAL A 22 1.43 -1.69 6.35
N ARG A 23 1.37 -1.46 7.66
CA ARG A 23 2.40 -0.66 8.36
C ARG A 23 3.79 -1.26 8.23
N THR A 24 3.90 -2.59 8.39
CA THR A 24 5.18 -3.30 8.23
C THR A 24 5.72 -3.13 6.80
N ALA A 25 4.85 -3.29 5.79
CA ALA A 25 5.21 -3.10 4.39
C ALA A 25 5.65 -1.66 4.07
N ILE A 26 4.93 -0.66 4.60
CA ILE A 26 5.28 0.76 4.47
C ILE A 26 6.66 1.06 5.05
N THR A 27 6.94 0.57 6.26
CA THR A 27 8.26 0.73 6.90
C THR A 27 9.37 0.08 6.07
N ARG A 28 9.10 -1.10 5.51
CA ARG A 28 10.05 -1.79 4.63
C ARG A 28 10.33 -1.01 3.35
N VAL A 29 9.29 -0.56 2.64
CA VAL A 29 9.43 0.23 1.41
C VAL A 29 10.10 1.56 1.68
N ALA A 30 9.81 2.22 2.81
CA ALA A 30 10.51 3.44 3.21
C ALA A 30 12.03 3.23 3.34
N ARG A 31 12.45 2.09 3.91
CA ARG A 31 13.88 1.75 4.01
C ARG A 31 14.49 1.44 2.64
N GLU A 32 13.76 0.74 1.76
CA GLU A 32 14.18 0.47 0.38
C GLU A 32 14.40 1.81 -0.37
N VAL A 33 13.47 2.76 -0.27
CA VAL A 33 13.53 4.08 -0.89
C VAL A 33 14.71 4.92 -0.40
N LEU A 34 15.05 4.85 0.89
CA LEU A 34 16.23 5.56 1.40
C LEU A 34 17.56 5.02 0.86
N ALA A 35 17.56 3.81 0.31
CA ALA A 35 18.72 3.18 -0.32
C ALA A 35 18.67 3.24 -1.87
N GLU A 36 17.61 3.82 -2.46
CA GLU A 36 17.50 3.99 -3.92
C GLU A 36 18.55 4.97 -4.46
N ASP A 37 18.94 4.79 -5.72
CA ASP A 37 19.80 5.73 -6.44
C ASP A 37 19.16 7.13 -6.44
N PRO A 38 19.88 8.21 -6.07
CA PRO A 38 19.41 9.59 -6.20
C PRO A 38 18.94 9.98 -7.61
N ALA A 39 19.43 9.30 -8.66
CA ALA A 39 18.98 9.48 -10.04
C ALA A 39 17.57 8.90 -10.30
N THR A 40 17.01 8.12 -9.37
CA THR A 40 15.65 7.56 -9.50
C THR A 40 14.62 8.68 -9.66
N PRO A 41 13.70 8.61 -10.64
CA PRO A 41 12.69 9.64 -10.83
C PRO A 41 11.86 9.91 -9.56
N GLY A 42 11.65 11.19 -9.26
CA GLY A 42 10.93 11.62 -8.05
C GLY A 42 11.67 11.37 -6.74
N ASN A 43 12.95 10.94 -6.75
CA ASN A 43 13.72 10.60 -5.55
C ASN A 43 13.62 11.66 -4.42
N PRO A 44 13.73 12.98 -4.66
CA PRO A 44 13.62 13.96 -3.58
C PRO A 44 12.31 13.87 -2.78
N LEU A 45 11.17 13.70 -3.47
CA LEU A 45 9.86 13.56 -2.83
C LEU A 45 9.68 12.18 -2.18
N ARG A 46 10.15 11.12 -2.85
CA ARG A 46 10.12 9.75 -2.30
C ARG A 46 10.91 9.63 -0.99
N VAL A 47 12.10 10.22 -0.95
CA VAL A 47 12.99 10.25 0.23
C VAL A 47 12.40 11.11 1.34
N ALA A 48 11.83 12.28 1.01
CA ALA A 48 11.13 13.11 2.01
C ALA A 48 9.96 12.34 2.64
N LEU A 49 9.16 11.63 1.82
CA LEU A 49 8.07 10.78 2.28
C LEU A 49 8.57 9.63 3.18
N ALA A 50 9.70 9.01 2.83
CA ALA A 50 10.30 7.93 3.60
C ALA A 50 10.77 8.41 4.98
N ARG A 51 11.44 9.56 5.04
CA ARG A 51 11.87 10.17 6.31
C ARG A 51 10.69 10.52 7.20
N GLY A 52 9.61 11.08 6.64
CA GLY A 52 8.39 11.37 7.39
C GLY A 52 7.71 10.11 7.92
N THR A 53 7.74 9.03 7.14
CA THR A 53 7.16 7.73 7.51
C THR A 53 7.93 7.01 8.62
N LEU A 54 9.26 7.11 8.59
CA LEU A 54 10.14 6.48 9.60
C LEU A 54 10.38 7.35 10.84
N SER A 55 9.88 8.58 10.83
CA SER A 55 9.88 9.43 12.02
C SER A 55 8.98 8.81 13.09
N PRO A 56 9.38 8.81 14.38
CA PRO A 56 8.54 8.26 15.45
C PRO A 56 7.15 8.92 15.42
N GLY A 57 6.13 8.12 15.15
CA GLY A 57 4.75 8.55 15.05
C GLY A 57 3.80 7.58 15.73
N ASP A 58 2.52 7.91 15.73
CA ASP A 58 1.49 7.05 16.31
C ASP A 58 1.26 5.79 15.44
N TYR A 59 1.91 4.70 15.84
CA TYR A 59 1.79 3.38 15.21
C TYR A 59 0.43 2.70 15.41
N THR A 60 -0.48 3.31 16.20
CA THR A 60 -1.83 2.78 16.42
C THR A 60 -2.81 3.22 15.34
N THR A 61 -2.50 4.30 14.61
CA THR A 61 -3.35 4.75 13.50
C THR A 61 -3.34 3.75 12.33
N PRO A 62 -4.46 3.59 11.59
CA PRO A 62 -4.51 2.74 10.40
C PRO A 62 -3.59 3.24 9.27
N GLY A 63 -2.98 4.42 9.44
CA GLY A 63 -1.99 4.97 8.53
C GLY A 63 -2.53 5.07 7.12
N ARG A 64 -1.90 4.35 6.18
CA ARG A 64 -2.28 4.33 4.75
C ARG A 64 -3.05 3.07 4.35
N ALA A 65 -3.58 2.32 5.31
CA ALA A 65 -4.36 1.10 5.03
C ALA A 65 -5.52 1.35 4.06
N GLY A 66 -6.18 2.51 4.12
CA GLY A 66 -7.23 2.88 3.16
C GLY A 66 -6.76 2.95 1.71
N VAL A 67 -5.58 3.52 1.47
CA VAL A 67 -4.99 3.60 0.12
C VAL A 67 -4.67 2.20 -0.41
N ILE A 68 -4.21 1.30 0.47
CA ILE A 68 -3.86 -0.07 0.08
C ILE A 68 -5.10 -0.94 -0.10
N ALA A 69 -6.14 -0.77 0.72
CA ALA A 69 -7.40 -1.50 0.56
C ALA A 69 -8.09 -1.17 -0.78
N ALA A 70 -7.97 0.08 -1.25
CA ALA A 70 -8.50 0.53 -2.53
C ALA A 70 -7.62 0.14 -3.74
N ASP A 71 -6.46 -0.50 -3.55
CA ASP A 71 -5.68 -1.02 -4.66
C ASP A 71 -6.47 -2.12 -5.39
N PRO A 72 -6.59 -2.09 -6.73
CA PRO A 72 -7.41 -3.04 -7.46
C PRO A 72 -7.05 -4.52 -7.23
N ALA A 73 -5.77 -4.85 -7.04
CA ALA A 73 -5.33 -6.22 -6.80
C ALA A 73 -5.68 -6.66 -5.37
N ILE A 74 -5.55 -5.74 -4.40
CA ILE A 74 -5.95 -5.97 -3.00
C ILE A 74 -7.47 -6.15 -2.88
N SER A 75 -8.21 -5.22 -3.47
CA SER A 75 -9.67 -5.19 -3.54
C SER A 75 -10.22 -6.47 -4.18
N ALA A 76 -9.64 -6.91 -5.31
CA ALA A 76 -10.02 -8.15 -5.97
C ALA A 76 -9.68 -9.41 -5.15
N ALA A 77 -8.53 -9.44 -4.47
CA ALA A 77 -8.14 -10.57 -3.63
C ALA A 77 -9.05 -10.71 -2.40
N ALA A 78 -9.38 -9.58 -1.75
CA ALA A 78 -10.32 -9.54 -0.64
C ALA A 78 -11.71 -10.05 -1.05
N ALA A 79 -12.23 -9.58 -2.20
CA ALA A 79 -13.53 -9.98 -2.73
C ALA A 79 -13.58 -11.45 -3.19
N ALA A 80 -12.43 -12.07 -3.47
CA ALA A 80 -12.31 -13.48 -3.84
C ALA A 80 -12.25 -14.44 -2.64
N SER A 81 -12.21 -13.92 -1.40
CA SER A 81 -12.32 -14.71 -0.17
C SER A 81 -13.61 -15.57 -0.17
N PRO A 82 -13.60 -16.78 0.42
CA PRO A 82 -14.82 -17.58 0.60
C PRO A 82 -15.93 -16.84 1.37
N THR A 83 -15.55 -15.92 2.26
CA THR A 83 -16.44 -15.07 3.04
C THR A 83 -15.95 -13.62 2.97
N PRO A 84 -16.24 -12.90 1.87
CA PRO A 84 -15.69 -11.56 1.62
C PRO A 84 -16.24 -10.49 2.56
N ASP A 85 -17.38 -10.74 3.21
CA ASP A 85 -17.95 -9.86 4.23
C ASP A 85 -17.35 -10.08 5.63
N ASP A 86 -16.53 -11.12 5.81
CA ASP A 86 -15.72 -11.30 7.01
C ASP A 86 -14.34 -10.66 6.79
N PRO A 87 -14.02 -9.52 7.43
CA PRO A 87 -12.76 -8.83 7.23
C PRO A 87 -11.53 -9.67 7.66
N GLN A 88 -11.70 -10.63 8.56
CA GLN A 88 -10.62 -11.51 9.00
C GLN A 88 -10.28 -12.57 7.95
N GLU A 89 -11.27 -13.09 7.22
CA GLU A 89 -11.05 -14.00 6.11
C GLU A 89 -10.60 -13.25 4.86
N ALA A 90 -11.21 -12.10 4.57
CA ALA A 90 -10.80 -11.21 3.48
C ALA A 90 -9.30 -10.84 3.57
N GLN A 91 -8.79 -10.49 4.77
CA GLN A 91 -7.37 -10.16 4.90
C GLN A 91 -6.44 -11.36 4.72
N LYS A 92 -6.87 -12.58 5.09
CA LYS A 92 -6.07 -13.80 4.89
C LYS A 92 -5.91 -14.16 3.42
N ALA A 93 -6.90 -13.83 2.59
CA ALA A 93 -6.85 -14.06 1.14
C ALA A 93 -5.80 -13.16 0.44
N ILE A 94 -5.41 -12.05 1.08
CA ILE A 94 -4.40 -11.12 0.56
C ILE A 94 -3.02 -11.60 0.99
N THR A 95 -2.10 -11.74 0.04
CA THR A 95 -0.71 -12.13 0.29
C THR A 95 0.18 -10.92 0.66
N ASP A 96 1.29 -11.16 1.36
CA ASP A 96 2.24 -10.10 1.70
C ASP A 96 2.90 -9.47 0.47
N GLU A 97 3.11 -10.25 -0.59
CA GLU A 97 3.66 -9.76 -1.87
C GLU A 97 2.71 -8.79 -2.57
N GLN A 98 1.40 -9.06 -2.53
CA GLN A 98 0.39 -8.13 -3.02
C GLN A 98 0.41 -6.83 -2.22
N ILE A 99 0.50 -6.91 -0.88
CA ILE A 99 0.61 -5.72 -0.02
C ILE A 99 1.87 -4.91 -0.36
N LEU A 100 3.03 -5.56 -0.50
CA LEU A 100 4.28 -4.87 -0.86
C LEU A 100 4.18 -4.20 -2.24
N THR A 101 3.59 -4.88 -3.21
CA THR A 101 3.37 -4.35 -4.56
C THR A 101 2.46 -3.13 -4.52
N ALA A 102 1.31 -3.22 -3.84
CA ALA A 102 0.37 -2.13 -3.67
C ALA A 102 1.00 -0.94 -2.93
N VAL A 103 1.81 -1.19 -1.89
CA VAL A 103 2.53 -0.13 -1.16
C VAL A 103 3.54 0.58 -2.06
N ARG A 104 4.31 -0.15 -2.89
CA ARG A 104 5.25 0.47 -3.85
C ARG A 104 4.53 1.33 -4.89
N ALA A 105 3.42 0.83 -5.44
CA ALA A 105 2.60 1.59 -6.39
C ALA A 105 1.99 2.85 -5.74
N ALA A 106 1.46 2.72 -4.52
CA ALA A 106 0.96 3.84 -3.75
C ALA A 106 2.08 4.85 -3.43
N TRP A 107 3.31 4.38 -3.15
CA TRP A 107 4.47 5.23 -2.89
C TRP A 107 4.77 6.16 -4.06
N ASN A 108 4.77 5.61 -5.29
CA ASN A 108 4.97 6.38 -6.51
C ASN A 108 3.90 7.47 -6.63
N THR A 109 2.63 7.09 -6.47
CA THR A 109 1.49 8.00 -6.56
C THR A 109 1.58 9.13 -5.53
N MET A 110 1.91 8.80 -4.27
CA MET A 110 2.05 9.79 -3.19
C MET A 110 3.28 10.68 -3.34
N ALA A 111 4.32 10.21 -4.05
CA ALA A 111 5.46 11.01 -4.43
C ALA A 111 5.21 11.85 -5.70
N GLY A 112 3.97 11.89 -6.21
CA GLY A 112 3.58 12.67 -7.37
C GLY A 112 3.99 12.05 -8.71
N LEU A 113 4.44 10.79 -8.73
CA LEU A 113 4.72 10.07 -9.97
C LEU A 113 3.42 9.44 -10.47
N SER A 114 3.03 9.81 -11.68
CA SER A 114 1.92 9.15 -12.37
C SER A 114 2.41 7.90 -13.10
N THR A 115 1.48 7.00 -13.45
CA THR A 115 1.77 5.85 -14.31
C THR A 115 2.31 6.27 -15.69
N TYR A 116 1.98 7.47 -16.15
CA TYR A 116 2.52 8.06 -17.37
C TYR A 116 4.03 8.34 -17.25
N ASP A 117 4.47 8.86 -16.11
CA ASP A 117 5.88 9.20 -15.85
C ASP A 117 6.77 7.96 -15.72
N LEU A 118 6.19 6.84 -15.29
CA LEU A 118 6.88 5.55 -15.19
C LEU A 118 7.01 4.85 -16.56
N ALA A 119 6.06 5.07 -17.47
CA ALA A 119 6.02 4.42 -18.78
C ALA A 119 6.88 5.10 -19.86
N HIS A 120 7.28 6.36 -19.66
CA HIS A 120 8.01 7.18 -20.65
C HIS A 120 9.43 7.54 -20.20
N GLN A 121 10.08 6.69 -19.39
CA GLN A 121 11.45 6.92 -18.98
C GLN A 121 12.41 6.61 -20.14
N PRO A 122 13.34 7.52 -20.48
CA PRO A 122 14.44 7.17 -21.39
C PRO A 122 15.31 6.09 -20.72
N GLN A 123 15.59 5.02 -21.46
CA GLN A 123 16.46 3.92 -21.03
C GLN A 123 17.92 4.35 -20.92
#